data_AF-A0A357KSQ6-F1
#
_entry.id   AF-A0A357KSQ6-F1
#
_cell.length_a   1.000
_cell.length_b   1.000
_cell.length_c   1.000
_cell.angle_alpha   90.00
_cell.angle_beta   90.00
_cell.angle_gamma   90.00
#
_symmetry.space_group_name_H-M   'P 1'
#
loop_
_entity.id
_entity.type
_entity.pdbx_description
1 polymer ?
#
loop_
_entity_poly.entity_id
_entity_poly.type
_entity_poly.pdbx_seq_one_letter_code
_entity_poly.pdbx_strand_id
1 'polypeptide(L)' 'MTEKEIEAKVIDIVAEQMGVEKNEITRATSFVNDLNADSLDTVELVMEFEDEF' A
#
# COMPACT_ATOMS: atom_id res chain seq x y z
N MET A 1 5.55 2.99 17.28
CA MET A 1 5.87 2.45 15.94
C MET A 1 7.03 3.25 15.39
N THR A 2 8.05 2.56 14.90
CA THR A 2 9.21 3.14 14.20
C THR A 2 8.88 3.29 12.72
N GLU A 3 9.60 4.16 12.02
CA GLU A 3 9.38 4.38 10.58
C GLU A 3 9.46 3.08 9.76
N LYS A 4 10.37 2.16 10.12
CA LYS A 4 10.49 0.84 9.50
C LYS A 4 9.28 -0.06 9.75
N GLU A 5 8.66 0.02 10.93
CA GLU A 5 7.44 -0.75 11.24
C GLU A 5 6.24 -0.22 10.47
N ILE A 6 6.14 1.11 10.31
CA ILE A 6 5.10 1.76 9.50
C ILE A 6 5.27 1.37 8.04
N GLU A 7 6.49 1.47 7.50
CA GLU A 7 6.79 1.08 6.12
C GLU A 7 6.44 -0.39 5.84
N ALA A 8 6.83 -1.31 6.74
CA ALA A 8 6.49 -2.72 6.58
C ALA A 8 4.97 -2.95 6.56
N LYS A 9 4.22 -2.30 7.47
CA LYS A 9 2.75 -2.37 7.46
C LYS A 9 2.12 -1.80 6.19
N VAL A 10 2.60 -0.64 5.73
CA VAL A 10 2.09 -0.02 4.49
C VAL A 10 2.33 -0.93 3.29
N ILE A 11 3.53 -1.51 3.18
CA ILE A 11 3.85 -2.46 2.10
C ILE A 11 2.96 -3.70 2.19
N ASP A 12 2.70 -4.20 3.39
CA ASP A 12 1.86 -5.37 3.60
C ASP A 12 0.41 -5.13 3.15
N ILE A 13 -0.19 -4.03 3.58
CA ILE A 13 -1.57 -3.63 3.21
C ILE A 13 -1.66 -3.45 1.69
N VAL A 14 -0.71 -2.73 1.09
CA VAL A 14 -0.70 -2.49 -0.36
C VAL A 14 -0.52 -3.79 -1.13
N ALA A 15 0.34 -4.70 -0.69
CA ALA A 15 0.56 -5.99 -1.34
C ALA A 15 -0.70 -6.85 -1.32
N GLU A 16 -1.41 -6.86 -0.19
CA GLU A 16 -2.63 -7.64 -0.01
C GLU A 16 -3.78 -7.06 -0.82
N GLN A 17 -3.99 -5.74 -0.77
CA GLN A 17 -5.08 -5.07 -1.45
C GLN A 17 -4.90 -5.03 -2.97
N MET A 18 -3.67 -4.77 -3.44
CA MET A 18 -3.36 -4.73 -4.87
C MET A 18 -3.06 -6.10 -5.47
N GLY A 19 -2.93 -7.15 -4.64
CA GLY A 19 -2.61 -8.51 -5.10
C GLY A 19 -1.23 -8.63 -5.75
N VAL A 20 -0.25 -7.83 -5.31
CA VAL A 20 1.13 -7.82 -5.83
C VAL A 20 2.10 -8.33 -4.77
N GLU A 21 3.31 -8.70 -5.19
CA GLU A 21 4.32 -9.08 -4.20
C GLU A 21 4.88 -7.87 -3.47
N LYS A 22 5.11 -8.02 -2.16
CA LYS A 22 5.81 -7.02 -1.31
C LYS A 22 7.17 -6.60 -1.87
N ASN A 23 7.80 -7.49 -2.64
CA ASN A 23 9.10 -7.28 -3.27
C ASN A 23 9.04 -6.29 -4.45
N GLU A 24 7.86 -6.11 -5.05
CA GLU A 24 7.61 -5.18 -6.15
C GLU A 24 7.22 -3.78 -5.66
N ILE A 25 6.89 -3.66 -4.37
CA ILE A 25 6.54 -2.40 -3.72
C ILE A 25 7.78 -1.79 -3.07
N THR A 26 8.10 -0.56 -3.48
CA THR A 26 9.16 0.26 -2.93
C THR A 26 8.61 1.64 -2.60
N ARG A 27 9.35 2.44 -1.82
CA ARG A 27 8.97 3.85 -1.58
C ARG A 27 8.90 4.71 -2.86
N ALA A 28 9.49 4.24 -3.95
CA ALA A 28 9.44 4.92 -5.25
C ALA A 28 8.27 4.44 -6.12
N THR A 29 7.61 3.34 -5.75
CA THR A 29 6.51 2.75 -6.50
C THR A 29 5.30 3.68 -6.46
N SER A 30 4.75 3.96 -7.64
CA SER A 30 3.54 4.74 -7.82
C SER A 30 2.32 3.82 -7.77
N PHE A 31 1.40 4.08 -6.83
CA PHE A 31 0.14 3.32 -6.75
C PHE A 31 -0.63 3.34 -8.08
N VAL A 32 -0.71 4.49 -8.75
CA VAL A 32 -1.46 4.62 -10.00
C VAL A 32 -0.69 4.09 -11.21
N ASN A 33 0.59 4.43 -11.36
CA ASN A 33 1.33 4.10 -12.59
C ASN A 33 1.93 2.68 -12.57
N ASP A 34 2.41 2.23 -11.42
CA ASP A 34 3.12 0.95 -11.30
C ASP A 34 2.18 -0.16 -10.83
N LEU A 35 1.28 0.15 -9.89
CA LEU A 35 0.32 -0.81 -9.35
C LEU A 35 -1.03 -0.76 -10.06
N ASN A 36 -1.21 0.16 -11.02
CA ASN A 36 -2.47 0.38 -11.75
C ASN A 36 -3.68 0.57 -10.83
N ALA A 37 -3.47 1.13 -9.63
CA ALA A 37 -4.55 1.42 -8.69
C ALA A 37 -5.50 2.45 -9.30
N ASP A 38 -6.78 2.10 -9.35
CA ASP A 38 -7.82 2.99 -9.80
C ASP A 38 -8.32 3.92 -8.68
N SER A 39 -9.35 4.72 -8.99
CA SER A 39 -9.92 5.65 -8.01
C SER A 39 -10.64 4.95 -6.86
N LEU A 40 -11.09 3.70 -7.03
CA LEU A 40 -11.72 2.91 -5.98
C LEU A 40 -10.65 2.25 -5.11
N ASP A 41 -9.63 1.64 -5.72
CA ASP A 41 -8.50 1.00 -5.03
C ASP A 41 -7.81 1.98 -4.08
N THR A 42 -7.61 3.22 -4.52
CA THR A 42 -7.02 4.28 -3.70
C THR A 42 -7.90 4.69 -2.51
N VAL A 43 -9.23 4.66 -2.65
CA VAL A 43 -10.15 4.94 -1.54
C VAL A 43 -10.16 3.79 -0.53
N GLU A 44 -10.15 2.55 -1.01
CA GLU A 44 -10.10 1.36 -0.15
C GLU A 44 -8.78 1.29 0.64
N LEU A 45 -7.64 1.53 -0.01
CA LEU A 45 -6.34 1.63 0.66
C LEU A 45 -6.32 2.69 1.77
N VAL A 46 -6.91 3.87 1.52
CA VAL A 46 -6.98 4.94 2.53
C VAL A 46 -7.86 4.51 3.71
N MET A 47 -8.99 3.84 3.46
CA MET A 47 -9.84 3.32 4.54
C MET A 47 -9.10 2.27 5.39
N GLU A 48 -8.39 1.33 4.77
CA GLU A 48 -7.56 0.36 5.51
C GLU A 48 -6.45 1.03 6.33
N PHE A 49 -5.81 2.06 5.77
CA PHE A 49 -4.82 2.82 6.53
C PHE A 49 -5.44 3.58 7.70
N GLU A 50 -6.64 4.17 7.54
CA GLU A 50 -7.35 4.85 8.64
C GLU A 50 -7.79 3.90 9.76
N ASP A 51 -8.08 2.63 9.43
CA ASP A 51 -8.44 1.62 10.43
C ASP A 51 -7.21 1.04 11.17
N GLU A 52 -6.08 0.86 10.47
CA GLU A 52 -4.87 0.21 10.99
C GLU A 52 -3.88 1.15 11.69
N PHE A 53 -3.93 2.46 11.40
CA PHE A 53 -3.05 3.50 11.95
C PHE A 53 -3.78 4.60 12.73
#